data_AF-A0A914P148-F1
#
_entry.id   AF-A0A914P148-F1
#
_cell.length_a   1.000
_cell.length_b   1.000
_cell.length_c   1.000
_cell.angle_alpha   90.00
_cell.angle_beta   90.00
_cell.angle_gamma   90.00
#
_symmetry.space_group_name_H-M   'P 1'
#
loop_
_entity.id
_entity.type
_entity.pdbx_description
1 polymer ?
#
loop_
_entity_poly.entity_id
_entity_poly.type
_entity_poly.pdbx_seq_one_letter_code
_entity_poly.pdbx_strand_id
1 'polypeptide(L)'
;MSRILQTGRRLAKNKASITIGSIGIVGAGLWFIDKTNEDRFHRQMINHFGITQTAHSDILSDLNKRPSSALPPRADLIKSLKEEEYDVLVIGGGATGAGVALDSTTRG
;
A
#
# COMPACT_ATOMS: atom_id res chain seq x y z
N MET A 1 27.65 4.40 64.41
CA MET A 1 27.77 3.89 63.02
C MET A 1 26.54 3.03 62.71
N SER A 2 25.65 3.46 61.81
CA SER A 2 24.28 2.94 61.73
C SER A 2 24.19 1.51 61.16
N ARG A 3 23.24 0.71 61.69
CA ARG A 3 22.98 -0.69 61.30
C ARG A 3 22.75 -0.88 59.79
N ILE A 4 22.27 0.15 59.09
CA ILE A 4 22.01 0.16 57.64
C ILE A 4 23.30 -0.10 56.83
N LEU A 5 24.43 0.47 57.26
CA LEU A 5 25.71 0.31 56.57
C LEU A 5 26.25 -1.12 56.66
N GLN A 6 25.93 -1.84 57.74
CA GLN A 6 26.35 -3.23 57.94
C GLN A 6 25.48 -4.20 57.13
N THR A 7 24.18 -3.92 56.99
CA THR A 7 23.27 -4.71 56.15
C THR A 7 23.62 -4.61 54.67
N GLY A 8 23.95 -3.40 54.19
CA GLY A 8 24.40 -3.18 52.80
C GLY A 8 25.69 -3.94 52.46
N ARG A 9 26.67 -3.97 53.38
CA ARG A 9 27.91 -4.75 53.22
C ARG A 9 27.69 -6.27 53.26
N ARG A 10 26.66 -6.77 53.97
CA ARG A 10 26.30 -8.20 53.97
C ARG A 10 25.61 -8.62 52.67
N LEU A 11 24.72 -7.78 52.14
CA LEU A 11 24.03 -8.04 50.87
C LEU A 11 25.00 -8.04 49.68
N ALA A 12 26.02 -7.17 49.71
CA ALA A 12 27.06 -7.09 48.69
C ALA A 12 28.09 -8.24 48.74
N LYS A 13 28.18 -8.98 49.84
CA LYS A 13 29.08 -10.15 49.96
C LYS A 13 28.38 -11.48 49.70
N ASN A 14 27.05 -11.49 49.59
CA ASN A 14 26.28 -12.71 49.34
C ASN A 14 26.23 -13.00 47.84
N LYS A 15 26.76 -14.15 47.41
CA LYS A 15 26.83 -14.51 45.98
C LYS A 15 25.44 -14.57 45.33
N ALA A 16 24.42 -15.01 46.10
CA ALA A 16 23.05 -15.15 45.61
C ALA A 16 22.39 -13.83 45.18
N SER A 17 22.58 -12.73 45.91
CA SER A 17 22.02 -11.42 45.56
C SER A 17 22.68 -10.80 44.33
N ILE A 18 23.99 -11.05 44.15
CA ILE A 18 24.72 -10.60 42.95
C ILE A 18 24.20 -11.36 41.72
N THR A 19 24.01 -12.70 41.83
CA THR A 19 23.51 -13.52 40.72
C THR A 19 22.08 -13.13 40.31
N ILE A 20 21.17 -12.93 41.28
CA ILE A 20 19.80 -12.50 41.01
C ILE A 20 19.78 -11.11 40.36
N GLY A 21 20.60 -10.17 40.85
CA GLY A 21 20.74 -8.85 40.24
C GLY A 21 21.23 -8.91 38.79
N SER A 22 22.21 -9.77 38.49
CA SER A 22 22.72 -9.92 37.12
C SER A 22 21.68 -10.52 36.16
N ILE A 23 20.89 -11.51 36.59
CA ILE A 23 19.86 -12.14 35.75
C ILE A 23 18.74 -11.15 35.43
N GLY A 24 18.32 -10.34 36.40
CA GLY A 24 17.31 -9.30 36.19
C GLY A 24 17.73 -8.26 35.14
N ILE A 25 19.00 -7.83 35.18
CA ILE A 25 19.54 -6.86 34.22
C ILE A 25 19.58 -7.44 32.80
N VAL A 26 20.05 -8.68 32.65
CA VAL A 26 20.11 -9.34 31.32
C VAL A 26 18.70 -9.55 30.75
N GLY A 27 17.75 -10.01 31.57
CA GLY A 27 16.36 -10.20 31.15
C GLY A 27 15.70 -8.88 30.71
N ALA A 28 15.90 -7.80 31.47
CA ALA A 28 15.40 -6.49 31.10
C ALA A 28 16.02 -5.95 29.80
N GLY A 29 17.33 -6.19 29.59
CA GLY A 29 18.03 -5.81 28.36
C GLY A 29 17.49 -6.55 27.13
N LEU A 30 17.30 -7.87 27.22
CA LEU A 30 16.72 -8.68 26.15
C LEU A 30 15.28 -8.25 25.83
N TRP A 31 14.46 -8.03 26.86
CA TRP A 31 13.09 -7.54 26.68
C TRP A 31 13.05 -6.16 26.01
N PHE A 32 13.96 -5.26 26.38
CA PHE A 32 14.04 -3.94 25.75
C PHE A 32 14.45 -4.01 24.27
N ILE A 33 15.41 -4.86 23.92
CA ILE A 33 15.83 -5.07 22.53
C ILE A 33 14.70 -5.67 21.70
N ASP A 34 13.99 -6.67 22.23
CA ASP A 34 12.87 -7.31 21.54
C ASP A 34 11.71 -6.33 21.32
N LYS A 35 11.33 -5.59 22.38
CA LYS A 35 10.27 -4.59 22.33
C LYS A 35 10.57 -3.49 21.30
N THR A 36 11.80 -2.98 21.29
CA THR A 36 12.20 -1.93 20.33
C THR A 36 12.29 -2.43 18.90
N ASN A 37 12.63 -3.71 18.67
CA ASN A 37 12.61 -4.31 17.34
C ASN A 37 11.18 -4.49 16.82
N GLU A 38 10.26 -4.96 17.66
CA GLU A 38 8.85 -5.14 17.33
C GLU A 38 8.19 -3.81 16.91
N ASP A 39 8.44 -2.75 17.68
CA ASP A 39 7.90 -1.41 17.39
C ASP A 39 8.46 -0.83 16.07
N ARG A 40 9.74 -1.09 15.76
CA ARG A 40 10.36 -0.67 14.48
C ARG A 40 9.75 -1.44 13.31
N PHE A 41 9.54 -2.73 13.47
CA PHE A 41 8.92 -3.57 12.44
C PHE A 41 7.48 -3.12 12.16
N HIS A 42 6.68 -2.85 13.19
CA HIS A 42 5.32 -2.33 13.01
C HIS A 42 5.27 -1.00 12.26
N ARG A 43 6.17 -0.06 12.56
CA ARG A 43 6.24 1.22 11.82
C ARG A 43 6.63 1.03 10.36
N GLN A 44 7.59 0.14 10.08
CA GLN A 44 8.00 -0.14 8.70
C GLN A 44 6.88 -0.80 7.91
N MET A 45 6.16 -1.75 8.52
CA MET A 45 4.99 -2.39 7.93
C MET A 45 3.93 -1.36 7.57
N ILE A 46 3.53 -0.51 8.52
CA ILE A 46 2.46 0.50 8.28
C ILE A 46 2.86 1.47 7.16
N ASN A 47 4.09 1.98 7.18
CA ASN A 47 4.53 2.96 6.19
C ASN A 47 4.74 2.33 4.80
N HIS A 48 5.31 1.13 4.73
CA HIS A 48 5.61 0.49 3.45
C HIS A 48 4.33 -0.02 2.77
N PHE A 49 3.47 -0.74 3.51
CA PHE A 49 2.23 -1.28 2.94
C PHE A 49 1.15 -0.20 2.75
N GLY A 50 1.09 0.81 3.64
CA GLY A 50 0.11 1.89 3.53
C GLY A 50 0.35 2.84 2.35
N ILE A 51 1.62 3.15 2.03
CA ILE A 51 1.96 4.08 0.94
C ILE A 51 1.97 3.35 -0.42
N THR A 52 2.45 2.11 -0.48
CA THR A 52 2.57 1.39 -1.76
C THR A 52 1.22 0.89 -2.27
N GLN A 53 0.32 0.44 -1.40
CA GLN A 53 -1.02 -0.01 -1.83
C GLN A 53 -1.89 1.15 -2.31
N THR A 54 -1.86 2.29 -1.61
CA THR A 54 -2.68 3.46 -1.97
C THR A 54 -2.20 4.10 -3.27
N ALA A 55 -0.89 4.33 -3.42
CA ALA A 55 -0.34 4.85 -4.67
C ALA A 55 -0.63 3.92 -5.86
N HIS A 56 -0.56 2.59 -5.66
CA HIS A 56 -0.87 1.64 -6.73
C HIS A 56 -2.37 1.59 -7.06
N SER A 57 -3.26 1.61 -6.05
CA SER A 57 -4.71 1.65 -6.29
C SER A 57 -5.16 2.90 -7.01
N ASP A 58 -4.54 4.04 -6.69
CA ASP A 58 -4.88 5.32 -7.31
C ASP A 58 -4.50 5.32 -8.80
N ILE A 59 -3.31 4.81 -9.14
CA ILE A 59 -2.88 4.64 -10.54
C ILE A 59 -3.84 3.73 -11.32
N LEU A 60 -4.23 2.59 -10.72
CA LEU A 60 -5.18 1.67 -11.36
C LEU A 60 -6.56 2.31 -11.56
N SER A 61 -6.99 3.15 -10.61
CA SER A 61 -8.27 3.84 -10.68
C SER A 61 -8.29 4.90 -11.80
N ASP A 62 -7.18 5.60 -12.01
CA ASP A 62 -7.06 6.62 -13.06
C ASP A 62 -6.98 5.98 -14.45
N LEU A 63 -6.28 4.85 -14.59
CA LEU A 63 -6.26 4.06 -15.83
C LEU A 63 -7.64 3.50 -16.21
N ASN A 64 -8.52 3.27 -15.24
CA ASN A 64 -9.89 2.79 -15.47
C ASN A 64 -10.92 3.94 -15.54
N LYS A 65 -10.47 5.19 -15.52
CA LYS A 65 -11.38 6.33 -15.62
C LYS A 65 -11.86 6.48 -17.06
N ARG A 66 -13.06 5.96 -17.33
CA ARG A 66 -13.73 6.18 -18.62
C ARG A 66 -13.86 7.69 -18.87
N PRO A 67 -13.49 8.21 -20.05
CA PRO A 67 -13.74 9.60 -20.39
C PRO A 67 -15.23 9.91 -20.19
N SER A 68 -15.53 10.92 -19.38
CA SER A 68 -16.88 11.23 -18.91
C SER A 68 -17.78 11.85 -20.00
N SER A 69 -17.32 11.92 -21.25
CA SER A 69 -18.18 12.39 -22.34
C SER A 69 -19.37 11.45 -22.46
N ALA A 70 -20.56 12.01 -22.22
CA ALA A 70 -21.80 11.31 -22.48
C ALA A 70 -21.80 10.93 -23.96
N LEU A 71 -22.00 9.64 -24.25
CA LEU A 71 -22.17 9.20 -25.62
C LEU A 71 -23.44 9.86 -26.20
N PRO A 72 -23.41 10.34 -27.45
CA PRO A 72 -24.60 10.86 -28.10
C PRO A 72 -25.70 9.77 -28.13
N PRO A 73 -26.98 10.17 -28.04
CA PRO A 73 -28.07 9.21 -28.07
C PRO A 73 -28.12 8.52 -29.43
N ARG A 74 -28.64 7.29 -29.45
CA ARG A 74 -28.73 6.46 -30.66
C ARG A 74 -29.44 7.16 -31.82
N ALA A 75 -30.45 7.99 -31.54
CA ALA A 75 -31.19 8.72 -32.56
C ALA A 75 -30.27 9.68 -33.35
N ASP A 76 -29.41 10.40 -32.63
CA ASP A 76 -28.48 11.37 -33.23
C ASP A 76 -27.39 10.66 -34.05
N LEU A 77 -26.89 9.52 -33.55
CA LEU A 77 -25.93 8.69 -34.30
C LEU A 77 -26.52 8.13 -35.60
N ILE A 78 -27.80 7.72 -35.61
CA ILE A 78 -28.46 7.25 -36.83
C ILE A 78 -28.72 8.42 -37.79
N LYS A 79 -29.01 9.60 -37.25
CA LYS A 79 -29.19 10.81 -38.05
C LYS A 79 -27.88 11.19 -38.75
N SER A 80 -26.76 11.25 -38.03
CA SER A 80 -25.46 11.55 -38.64
C SER A 80 -25.10 10.53 -39.73
N LEU A 81 -25.36 9.24 -39.49
CA LEU A 81 -25.12 8.16 -40.47
C LEU A 81 -25.91 8.29 -41.78
N LYS A 82 -27.00 9.08 -41.78
CA LYS A 82 -27.84 9.33 -42.96
C LYS A 82 -27.55 10.67 -43.63
N GLU A 83 -27.05 11.64 -42.88
CA GLU A 83 -26.80 13.00 -43.35
C GLU A 83 -25.38 13.18 -43.88
N GLU A 84 -24.42 12.46 -43.31
CA GLU A 84 -23.02 12.51 -43.69
C GLU A 84 -22.66 11.29 -44.55
N GLU A 85 -21.88 11.51 -45.61
CA GLU A 85 -21.26 10.44 -46.38
C GLU A 85 -19.93 10.08 -45.71
N TYR A 86 -19.76 8.79 -45.40
CA TYR A 86 -18.55 8.26 -44.76
C TYR A 86 -17.74 7.45 -45.77
N ASP A 87 -16.42 7.57 -45.70
CA ASP A 87 -15.52 6.84 -46.62
C ASP A 87 -15.55 5.32 -46.38
N VAL A 88 -15.78 4.90 -45.12
CA VAL A 88 -15.79 3.50 -44.71
C VAL A 88 -16.98 3.20 -43.81
N LEU A 89 -17.76 2.17 -44.16
CA LEU A 89 -18.83 1.61 -43.33
C LEU A 89 -18.43 0.24 -42.78
N VAL A 90 -18.35 0.13 -41.45
CA VAL A 90 -18.04 -1.13 -40.77
C VAL A 90 -19.33 -1.80 -40.26
N ILE A 91 -19.56 -3.05 -40.66
CA ILE A 91 -20.69 -3.85 -40.17
C ILE A 91 -20.21 -4.87 -39.15
N GLY A 92 -20.66 -4.69 -37.89
CA GLY A 92 -20.35 -5.55 -36.75
C GLY A 92 -19.37 -4.91 -35.77
N GLY A 93 -19.78 -4.72 -34.51
CA GLY A 93 -19.01 -4.03 -33.45
C GLY A 93 -18.17 -4.95 -32.55
N GLY A 94 -17.78 -6.13 -33.04
CA GLY A 94 -16.88 -7.04 -32.30
C GLY A 94 -15.42 -6.56 -32.31
N ALA A 95 -14.49 -7.36 -31.76
CA ALA A 95 -13.08 -7.00 -31.71
C ALA A 95 -12.49 -6.62 -33.08
N THR A 96 -12.83 -7.38 -34.13
CA THR A 96 -12.39 -7.10 -35.50
C THR A 96 -12.94 -5.77 -36.02
N GLY A 97 -14.25 -5.53 -35.89
CA GLY A 97 -14.86 -4.30 -36.40
C GLY A 97 -14.43 -3.05 -35.63
N ALA A 98 -14.22 -3.16 -34.31
CA ALA A 98 -13.66 -2.08 -33.51
C ALA A 98 -12.21 -1.75 -33.94
N GLY A 99 -11.40 -2.75 -34.24
CA GLY A 99 -10.04 -2.56 -34.77
C GLY A 99 -10.03 -1.88 -36.13
N VAL A 100 -10.92 -2.28 -37.04
CA VAL A 100 -11.06 -1.63 -38.36
C VAL A 100 -11.53 -0.19 -38.22
N ALA A 101 -12.54 0.08 -37.39
CA ALA A 101 -13.02 1.45 -37.15
C ALA A 101 -11.92 2.36 -36.57
N LEU A 102 -11.10 1.84 -35.65
CA LEU A 102 -9.95 2.57 -35.11
C LEU A 102 -8.88 2.82 -36.19
N ASP A 103 -8.51 1.79 -36.96
CA ASP A 103 -7.49 1.93 -38.00
C ASP A 103 -7.92 2.93 -39.08
N SER A 104 -9.16 2.87 -39.57
CA SER A 104 -9.70 3.83 -40.54
C SER A 104 -9.70 5.27 -40.00
N THR A 105 -10.15 5.48 -38.76
CA THR A 105 -10.18 6.84 -38.17
C THR A 105 -8.78 7.42 -37.93
N THR A 106 -7.79 6.59 -37.62
CA THR A 106 -6.41 7.07 -37.39
C THR A 106 -5.65 7.42 -38.66
N ARG A 107 -6.12 6.97 -39.83
CA ARG A 107 -5.47 7.23 -41.13
C ARG A 107 -6.06 8.45 -41.87
N GLY A 108 -7.23 8.91 -41.44
CA GLY A 108 -8.04 9.88 -42.19
C GLY A 108 -8.55 9.28 -43.49
#